data_AF-A0A2P2KFP7-F1
#
_entry.id   AF-A0A2P2KFP7-F1
#
_cell.length_a   1.000
_cell.length_b   1.000
_cell.length_c   1.000
_cell.angle_alpha   90.00
_cell.angle_beta   90.00
_cell.angle_gamma   90.00
#
_symmetry.space_group_name_H-M   'P 1'
#
loop_
_entity.id
_entity.type
_entity.pdbx_description
1 polymer ?
#
loop_
_entity_poly.entity_id
_entity_poly.type
_entity_poly.pdbx_seq_one_letter_code
_entity_poly.pdbx_strand_id
1 'polypeptide(L)'
;MEVINSSKQVSKHQQNHTPVLSLLAESTSELAFNEKAIFSPILKRWHPHAAGVAVATLHSCYGNELKQFVLGVSELSPHAITVLRSADKLEKDLVQIAVEDSVDSDDGGKSIIHEMPPYEAESVISNLVKSWIKTRVDRLKELVDRNLLQEVWNPQANKERFAPSAVEVLRSVDETLEAFFLLPIPMHAVLIPNLVNGLDRCLQNYIMKAKSGCGTRSTFIPALPTLTRCTMGSKFHVFKKDKSHITQKRKSQVGTTNGDNSFGIPQLCVRINTLQYVRAQLEVLEKRTLIQLRNSESALADDFANGMCKKFFELTAAACLEGILQLCEATAYKVVFQDLSHVLWDGLYVGEVSASRIEPFLQELEQYLEIIASTVHDRVRTRLITDVMKASFEGFLLVLLAGGPSRAFTLQDSEIIEEDFKFLNDLFWSNGDGLPTDLIDKFSTTVKGIIPLFCTDTENLVQQFKSLILETYGSSAKSRFPLPPTSGQWNPTEPNTLLRVLCYRSDVTACKFLKKTYDLPKKL
;
A
#
# COMPACT_ATOMS: atom_id res chain seq x y z
N MET A 1 54.96 -49.43 -22.50
CA MET A 1 55.01 -49.12 -21.06
C MET A 1 54.53 -47.70 -20.90
N GLU A 2 53.35 -47.59 -20.32
CA GLU A 2 52.54 -46.37 -20.27
C GLU A 2 53.01 -45.39 -19.21
N VAL A 3 52.93 -44.12 -19.59
CA VAL A 3 52.95 -42.95 -18.71
C VAL A 3 51.53 -42.78 -18.16
N ILE A 4 51.35 -42.89 -16.84
CA ILE A 4 50.05 -42.64 -16.20
C ILE A 4 50.02 -41.18 -15.72
N ASN A 5 49.31 -40.37 -16.51
CA ASN A 5 48.91 -39.02 -16.16
C ASN A 5 47.84 -39.04 -15.06
N SER A 6 48.17 -38.37 -13.97
CA SER A 6 47.21 -37.73 -13.06
C SER A 6 46.36 -36.73 -13.84
N SER A 7 45.05 -36.96 -13.84
CA SER A 7 43.93 -36.01 -14.06
C SER A 7 42.86 -36.66 -14.94
N LYS A 8 41.76 -37.13 -14.34
CA LYS A 8 40.43 -37.16 -14.97
C LYS A 8 39.34 -37.53 -13.96
N GLN A 9 38.44 -36.57 -13.77
CA GLN A 9 37.03 -36.73 -13.44
C GLN A 9 36.64 -37.19 -12.03
N VAL A 10 36.68 -36.20 -11.14
CA VAL A 10 35.49 -35.86 -10.34
C VAL A 10 34.30 -35.66 -11.29
N SER A 11 33.34 -36.58 -11.28
CA SER A 11 31.88 -36.35 -11.39
C SER A 11 31.15 -37.59 -11.92
N LYS A 12 29.93 -37.76 -11.40
CA LYS A 12 28.87 -38.71 -11.78
C LYS A 12 28.83 -40.00 -10.97
N HIS A 13 28.19 -39.91 -9.79
CA HIS A 13 26.96 -40.65 -9.48
C HIS A 13 26.42 -40.16 -8.12
N GLN A 14 25.59 -39.11 -8.13
CA GLN A 14 24.67 -38.84 -7.02
C GLN A 14 23.58 -39.90 -7.07
N GLN A 15 23.87 -41.10 -6.54
CA GLN A 15 22.85 -42.08 -6.20
C GLN A 15 22.26 -41.67 -4.85
N ASN A 16 20.93 -41.68 -4.77
CA ASN A 16 20.14 -41.48 -3.56
C ASN A 16 20.47 -42.58 -2.53
N HIS A 17 21.55 -42.41 -1.77
CA HIS A 17 21.81 -43.27 -0.63
C HIS A 17 21.01 -42.74 0.55
N THR A 18 20.13 -43.59 1.09
CA THR A 18 19.43 -43.35 2.36
C THR A 18 20.47 -42.94 3.42
N PRO A 19 20.23 -41.87 4.18
CA PRO A 19 21.16 -41.43 5.22
C PRO A 19 21.52 -42.57 6.18
N VAL A 20 22.79 -42.67 6.58
CA VAL A 20 23.25 -43.73 7.50
C VAL A 20 22.46 -43.72 8.81
N LEU A 21 22.13 -42.55 9.34
CA LEU A 21 21.31 -42.43 10.54
C LEU A 21 19.84 -42.84 10.32
N SER A 22 19.31 -42.65 9.11
CA SER A 22 17.96 -43.17 8.78
C SER A 22 17.96 -44.70 8.74
N LEU A 23 19.00 -45.32 8.18
CA LEU A 23 19.17 -46.77 8.17
C LEU A 23 19.41 -47.32 9.58
N LEU A 24 20.18 -46.59 10.40
CA LEU A 24 20.37 -46.92 11.81
C LEU A 24 19.02 -46.89 12.54
N ALA A 25 18.21 -45.87 12.32
CA ALA A 25 16.90 -45.76 12.94
C ALA A 25 15.98 -46.94 12.58
N GLU A 26 15.95 -47.34 11.30
CA GLU A 26 15.21 -48.49 10.83
C GLU A 26 15.71 -49.80 11.48
N SER A 27 17.03 -50.01 11.49
CA SER A 27 17.66 -51.18 12.11
C SER A 27 17.41 -51.23 13.63
N THR A 28 17.41 -50.08 14.31
CA THR A 28 17.10 -49.98 15.74
C THR A 28 15.64 -50.30 16.02
N SER A 29 14.70 -49.88 15.15
CA SER A 29 13.29 -50.24 15.26
C SER A 29 13.09 -51.75 15.08
N GLU A 30 13.70 -52.35 14.05
CA GLU A 30 13.68 -53.80 13.85
C GLU A 30 14.25 -54.58 15.04
N LEU A 31 15.37 -54.12 15.59
CA LEU A 31 15.97 -54.71 16.78
C LEU A 31 15.03 -54.64 17.99
N ALA A 32 14.36 -53.51 18.20
CA ALA A 32 13.40 -53.33 19.29
C ALA A 32 12.20 -54.28 19.16
N PHE A 33 11.65 -54.45 17.96
CA PHE A 33 10.55 -55.39 17.72
C PHE A 33 10.99 -56.85 17.94
N ASN A 34 12.19 -57.22 17.48
CA ASN A 34 12.73 -58.56 17.70
C ASN A 34 13.00 -58.83 19.19
N GLU A 35 13.57 -57.86 19.91
CA GLU A 35 13.80 -57.94 21.36
C GLU A 35 12.51 -58.18 22.13
N LYS A 36 11.49 -57.36 21.85
CA LYS A 36 10.15 -57.49 22.42
C LYS A 36 9.51 -58.85 22.16
N ALA A 37 9.66 -59.38 20.95
CA ALA A 37 9.01 -60.63 20.54
C ALA A 37 9.71 -61.88 21.09
N ILE A 38 11.04 -61.87 21.15
CA ILE A 38 11.84 -63.07 21.42
C ILE A 38 12.30 -63.12 22.88
N PHE A 39 12.92 -62.04 23.36
CA PHE A 39 13.66 -62.05 24.62
C PHE A 39 12.83 -61.53 25.79
N SER A 40 12.05 -60.48 25.59
CA SER A 40 11.21 -59.90 26.66
C SER A 40 10.28 -60.94 27.33
N PRO A 41 9.60 -61.87 26.62
CA PRO A 41 8.75 -62.88 27.27
C PRO A 41 9.53 -63.83 28.20
N ILE A 42 10.81 -64.08 27.92
CA ILE A 42 11.69 -64.91 28.73
C ILE A 42 12.15 -64.12 29.96
N LEU A 43 12.53 -62.87 29.75
CA LEU A 43 13.09 -61.98 30.76
C LEU A 43 12.04 -61.41 31.72
N LYS A 44 10.75 -61.43 31.36
CA LYS A 44 9.63 -61.01 32.22
C LYS A 44 9.59 -61.69 33.59
N ARG A 45 10.17 -62.89 33.71
CA ARG A 45 10.30 -63.63 34.98
C ARG A 45 11.23 -62.93 35.98
N TRP A 46 12.17 -62.12 35.48
CA TRP A 46 13.21 -61.44 36.25
C TRP A 46 12.96 -59.94 36.36
N HIS A 47 12.40 -59.33 35.33
CA HIS A 47 12.01 -57.92 35.32
C HIS A 47 10.64 -57.75 34.66
N PRO A 48 9.62 -57.22 35.37
CA PRO A 48 8.25 -57.15 34.86
C PRO A 48 8.13 -56.32 33.57
N HIS A 49 9.02 -55.34 33.37
CA HIS A 49 9.05 -54.45 32.20
C HIS A 49 10.32 -54.64 31.35
N ALA A 50 10.68 -55.89 31.05
CA ALA A 50 11.91 -56.20 30.33
C ALA A 50 11.99 -55.54 28.94
N ALA A 51 10.88 -55.41 28.20
CA ALA A 51 10.89 -54.75 26.90
C ALA A 51 11.07 -53.23 27.04
N GLY A 52 10.43 -52.62 28.04
CA GLY A 52 10.57 -51.20 28.35
C GLY A 52 12.02 -50.78 28.62
N VAL A 53 12.75 -51.55 29.43
CA VAL A 53 14.18 -51.29 29.73
C VAL A 53 15.04 -51.40 28.46
N ALA A 54 14.77 -52.40 27.61
CA ALA A 54 15.52 -52.58 26.38
C ALA A 54 15.31 -51.41 25.39
N VAL A 55 14.06 -50.98 25.18
CA VAL A 55 13.78 -49.86 24.28
C VAL A 55 14.25 -48.51 24.84
N ALA A 56 14.26 -48.31 26.16
CA ALA A 56 14.87 -47.12 26.78
C ALA A 56 16.39 -47.05 26.51
N THR A 57 17.06 -48.20 26.56
CA THR A 57 18.49 -48.30 26.22
C THR A 57 18.73 -48.00 24.74
N LEU A 58 17.97 -48.62 23.84
CA LEU A 58 18.07 -48.38 22.39
C LEU A 58 17.78 -46.91 22.03
N HIS A 59 16.78 -46.32 22.69
CA HIS A 59 16.43 -44.91 22.57
C HIS A 59 17.61 -44.00 22.96
N SER A 60 18.22 -44.24 24.12
CA SER A 60 19.38 -43.47 24.57
C SER A 60 20.57 -43.56 23.60
N CYS A 61 20.86 -44.76 23.09
CA CYS A 61 21.94 -44.98 22.13
C CYS A 61 21.73 -44.19 20.83
N TYR A 62 20.55 -44.31 20.21
CA TYR A 62 20.25 -43.57 18.98
C TYR A 62 20.18 -42.05 19.22
N GLY A 63 19.58 -41.64 20.34
CA GLY A 63 19.45 -40.23 20.72
C GLY A 63 20.79 -39.51 20.83
N ASN A 64 21.85 -40.18 21.30
CA ASN A 64 23.20 -39.62 21.36
C ASN A 64 23.77 -39.32 19.96
N GLU A 65 23.59 -40.25 19.01
CA GLU A 65 24.03 -40.07 17.62
C GLU A 65 23.21 -38.98 16.91
N LEU A 66 21.88 -38.99 17.11
CA LEU A 66 20.99 -37.97 16.57
C LEU A 66 21.37 -36.57 17.08
N LYS A 67 21.73 -36.44 18.36
CA LYS A 67 22.14 -35.16 18.94
C LYS A 67 23.40 -34.60 18.27
N GLN A 68 24.39 -35.45 17.99
CA GLN A 68 25.60 -35.03 17.25
C GLN A 68 25.26 -34.58 15.83
N PHE A 69 24.35 -35.29 15.16
CA PHE A 69 23.87 -34.91 13.84
C PHE A 69 23.17 -33.54 13.86
N VAL A 70 22.23 -33.33 14.77
CA VAL A 70 21.48 -32.06 14.87
C VAL A 70 22.40 -30.87 15.10
N LEU A 71 23.46 -31.02 15.92
CA LEU A 71 24.46 -29.97 16.12
C LEU A 71 25.22 -29.59 14.84
N GLY A 72 25.34 -30.52 13.89
CA GLY A 72 26.02 -30.30 12.60
C GLY A 72 25.13 -29.77 11.48
N VAL A 73 23.80 -29.72 11.65
CA VAL A 73 22.87 -29.28 10.60
C VAL A 73 22.54 -27.79 10.76
N SER A 74 22.99 -26.97 9.80
CA SER A 74 22.70 -25.54 9.74
C SER A 74 21.61 -25.16 8.73
N GLU A 75 21.38 -25.99 7.71
CA GLU A 75 20.49 -25.69 6.60
C GLU A 75 19.49 -26.81 6.34
N LEU A 76 18.31 -26.42 5.84
CA LEU A 76 17.27 -27.36 5.44
C LEU A 76 17.72 -28.13 4.18
N SER A 77 17.96 -29.44 4.32
CA SER A 77 18.31 -30.33 3.22
C SER A 77 17.39 -31.55 3.19
N PRO A 78 17.15 -32.18 2.02
CA PRO A 78 16.41 -33.44 1.96
C PRO A 78 17.00 -34.50 2.88
N HIS A 79 18.34 -34.58 2.96
CA HIS A 79 19.06 -35.48 3.86
C HIS A 79 18.69 -35.27 5.33
N ALA A 80 18.71 -34.01 5.81
CA ALA A 80 18.34 -33.69 7.18
C ALA A 80 16.88 -34.00 7.49
N ILE A 81 15.96 -33.70 6.55
CA ILE A 81 14.54 -34.01 6.75
C ILE A 81 14.32 -35.52 6.83
N THR A 82 14.96 -36.32 5.97
CA THR A 82 14.85 -37.78 6.00
C THR A 82 15.36 -38.36 7.33
N VAL A 83 16.52 -37.91 7.83
CA VAL A 83 17.04 -38.35 9.14
C VAL A 83 16.07 -38.01 10.28
N LEU A 84 15.58 -36.77 10.32
CA LEU A 84 14.68 -36.31 11.37
C LEU A 84 13.31 -37.02 11.33
N ARG A 85 12.77 -37.31 10.14
CA ARG A 85 11.54 -38.11 10.01
C ARG A 85 11.75 -39.57 10.43
N SER A 86 12.89 -40.17 10.09
CA SER A 86 13.23 -41.51 10.56
C SER A 86 13.40 -41.56 12.08
N ALA A 87 14.01 -40.53 12.68
CA ALA A 87 14.15 -40.39 14.12
C ALA A 87 12.79 -40.27 14.83
N ASP A 88 11.90 -39.41 14.32
CA ASP A 88 10.54 -39.24 14.84
C ASP A 88 9.73 -40.56 14.76
N LYS A 89 9.85 -41.29 13.65
CA LYS A 89 9.22 -42.61 13.51
C LYS A 89 9.77 -43.60 14.53
N LEU A 90 11.11 -43.70 14.67
CA LEU A 90 11.74 -44.59 15.64
C LEU A 90 11.29 -44.27 17.06
N GLU A 91 11.24 -42.99 17.45
CA GLU A 91 10.75 -42.58 18.77
C GLU A 91 9.34 -43.10 19.03
N LYS A 92 8.42 -42.91 18.07
CA LYS A 92 7.03 -43.39 18.18
C LYS A 92 6.97 -44.91 18.33
N ASP A 93 7.76 -45.66 17.55
CA ASP A 93 7.84 -47.13 17.65
C ASP A 93 8.34 -47.57 19.04
N LEU A 94 9.43 -46.97 19.54
CA LEU A 94 10.02 -47.33 20.84
C LEU A 94 9.10 -46.95 22.01
N VAL A 95 8.50 -45.76 21.98
CA VAL A 95 7.55 -45.30 22.99
C VAL A 95 6.32 -46.20 23.03
N GLN A 96 5.80 -46.61 21.86
CA GLN A 96 4.69 -47.56 21.80
C GLN A 96 5.04 -48.88 22.49
N ILE A 97 6.22 -49.44 22.22
CA ILE A 97 6.68 -50.68 22.89
C ILE A 97 6.78 -50.49 24.40
N ALA A 98 7.32 -49.36 24.87
CA ALA A 98 7.44 -49.06 26.30
C ALA A 98 6.05 -48.98 26.98
N VAL A 99 5.10 -48.28 26.36
CA VAL A 99 3.73 -48.14 26.87
C VAL A 99 3.01 -49.48 26.94
N GLU A 100 3.12 -50.31 25.91
CA GLU A 100 2.51 -51.65 25.87
C GLU A 100 3.10 -52.60 26.93
N ASP A 101 4.38 -52.46 27.28
CA ASP A 101 5.01 -53.29 28.31
C ASP A 101 4.68 -52.83 29.74
N SER A 102 4.12 -51.63 29.90
CA SER A 102 3.77 -51.03 31.19
C SER A 102 2.28 -51.07 31.54
N VAL A 103 1.44 -51.76 30.75
CA VAL A 103 -0.02 -51.80 30.96
C VAL A 103 -0.40 -52.30 32.36
N ASP A 104 0.37 -53.26 32.91
CA ASP A 104 0.14 -53.87 34.22
C ASP A 104 0.96 -53.23 35.35
N SER A 105 1.57 -52.05 35.14
CA SER A 105 2.43 -51.37 36.11
C SER A 105 1.67 -50.46 37.08
N ASP A 106 2.11 -50.40 38.34
CA ASP A 106 1.52 -49.53 39.37
C ASP A 106 1.75 -48.04 39.09
N ASP A 107 2.83 -47.69 38.37
CA ASP A 107 3.16 -46.31 37.99
C ASP A 107 2.65 -45.93 36.59
N GLY A 108 2.01 -46.86 35.88
CA GLY A 108 1.52 -46.67 34.51
C GLY A 108 2.63 -46.42 33.49
N GLY A 109 3.85 -46.91 33.72
CA GLY A 109 5.00 -46.78 32.81
C GLY A 109 5.75 -45.46 32.90
N LYS A 110 5.40 -44.60 33.86
CA LYS A 110 5.98 -43.25 34.00
C LYS A 110 7.49 -43.26 34.19
N SER A 111 8.01 -44.22 34.97
CA SER A 111 9.46 -44.36 35.19
C SER A 111 10.24 -44.58 33.90
N ILE A 112 9.78 -45.52 33.06
CA ILE A 112 10.44 -45.89 31.79
C ILE A 112 10.33 -44.76 30.77
N ILE A 113 9.16 -44.12 30.66
CA ILE A 113 8.97 -42.98 29.76
C ILE A 113 9.86 -41.79 30.17
N HIS A 114 10.12 -41.60 31.46
CA HIS A 114 11.05 -40.56 31.92
C HIS A 114 12.51 -40.83 31.50
N GLU A 115 12.88 -42.08 31.25
CA GLU A 115 14.21 -42.44 30.71
C GLU A 115 14.32 -42.21 29.18
N MET A 116 13.19 -41.95 28.51
CA MET A 116 13.10 -41.71 27.07
C MET A 116 12.68 -40.26 26.77
N PRO A 117 13.54 -39.26 27.02
CA PRO A 117 13.24 -37.87 26.71
C PRO A 117 13.08 -37.70 25.19
N PRO A 118 12.12 -36.90 24.70
CA PRO A 118 11.87 -36.78 23.29
C PRO A 118 13.09 -36.25 22.52
N TYR A 119 13.31 -36.79 21.32
CA TYR A 119 14.29 -36.37 20.33
C TYR A 119 14.02 -34.98 19.76
N GLU A 120 12.80 -34.46 19.91
CA GLU A 120 12.37 -33.15 19.40
C GLU A 120 12.58 -32.97 17.89
N ALA A 121 12.55 -34.06 17.11
CA ALA A 121 12.86 -34.04 15.68
C ALA A 121 11.96 -33.06 14.89
N GLU A 122 10.67 -32.99 15.22
CA GLU A 122 9.74 -32.02 14.64
C GLU A 122 10.11 -30.56 14.97
N SER A 123 10.59 -30.28 16.19
CA SER A 123 11.07 -28.95 16.59
C SER A 123 12.28 -28.53 15.78
N VAL A 124 13.23 -29.46 15.57
CA VAL A 124 14.41 -29.22 14.73
C VAL A 124 13.99 -28.94 13.28
N ILE A 125 13.09 -29.74 12.69
CA ILE A 125 12.54 -29.49 11.35
C ILE A 125 11.88 -28.10 11.29
N SER A 126 11.04 -27.76 12.27
CA SER A 126 10.36 -26.47 12.36
C SER A 126 11.35 -25.29 12.34
N ASN A 127 12.44 -25.39 13.10
CA ASN A 127 13.48 -24.36 13.16
C ASN A 127 14.27 -24.24 11.84
N LEU A 128 14.60 -25.35 11.20
CA LEU A 128 15.25 -25.36 9.89
C LEU A 128 14.35 -24.73 8.81
N VAL A 129 13.05 -25.04 8.82
CA VAL A 129 12.09 -24.44 7.88
C VAL A 129 11.89 -22.96 8.16
N LYS A 130 11.83 -22.52 9.43
CA LYS A 130 11.78 -21.08 9.78
C LYS A 130 13.02 -20.34 9.27
N SER A 131 14.21 -20.93 9.39
CA SER A 131 15.45 -20.37 8.85
C SER A 131 15.41 -20.28 7.31
N TRP A 132 14.90 -21.33 6.65
CA TRP A 132 14.67 -21.34 5.21
C TRP A 132 13.68 -20.24 4.76
N ILE A 133 12.55 -20.10 5.47
CA ILE A 133 11.55 -19.05 5.22
C ILE A 133 12.21 -17.67 5.33
N LYS A 134 12.95 -17.42 6.41
CA LYS A 134 13.67 -16.16 6.62
C LYS A 134 14.59 -15.84 5.44
N THR A 135 15.40 -16.81 5.01
CA THR A 135 16.32 -16.66 3.88
C THR A 135 15.57 -16.34 2.58
N ARG A 136 14.43 -16.98 2.32
CA ARG A 136 13.60 -16.71 1.13
C ARG A 136 12.97 -15.31 1.17
N VAL A 137 12.46 -14.90 2.32
CA VAL A 137 11.86 -13.58 2.54
C VAL A 137 12.91 -12.47 2.39
N ASP A 138 14.11 -12.65 2.95
CA ASP A 138 15.21 -11.68 2.83
C ASP A 138 15.65 -11.52 1.35
N ARG A 139 15.75 -12.62 0.59
CA ARG A 139 16.03 -12.57 -0.85
C ARG A 139 14.94 -11.85 -1.64
N LEU A 140 13.67 -12.09 -1.30
CA LEU A 140 12.55 -11.40 -1.94
C LEU A 140 12.60 -9.89 -1.66
N LYS A 141 12.93 -9.50 -0.43
CA LYS A 141 13.09 -8.08 -0.06
C LYS A 141 14.20 -7.40 -0.87
N GLU A 142 15.35 -8.05 -1.03
CA GLU A 142 16.44 -7.54 -1.88
C GLU A 142 16.02 -7.43 -3.35
N LEU A 143 15.27 -8.41 -3.86
CA LEU A 143 14.72 -8.39 -5.22
C LEU A 143 13.74 -7.22 -5.41
N VAL A 144 12.83 -7.00 -4.46
CA VAL A 144 11.91 -5.85 -4.44
C VAL A 144 12.69 -4.54 -4.51
N ASP A 145 13.72 -4.40 -3.67
CA ASP A 145 14.53 -3.18 -3.60
C ASP A 145 15.29 -2.92 -4.90
N ARG A 146 15.90 -3.96 -5.48
CA ARG A 146 16.60 -3.87 -6.77
C ARG A 146 15.66 -3.49 -7.90
N ASN A 147 14.50 -4.13 -7.98
CA ASN A 147 13.54 -3.90 -9.06
C ASN A 147 12.95 -2.50 -9.02
N LEU A 148 12.60 -2.01 -7.82
CA LEU A 148 12.07 -0.66 -7.66
C LEU A 148 13.10 0.43 -7.95
N LEU A 149 14.39 0.19 -7.67
CA LEU A 149 15.47 1.12 -8.04
C LEU A 149 15.63 1.26 -9.56
N GLN A 150 15.33 0.21 -10.32
CA GLN A 150 15.44 0.18 -11.78
C GLN A 150 14.13 0.58 -12.48
N GLU A 151 13.03 0.73 -11.73
CA GLU A 151 11.71 0.93 -12.31
C GLU A 151 11.51 2.36 -12.83
N VAL A 152 11.18 2.47 -14.12
CA VAL A 152 11.00 3.75 -14.83
C VAL A 152 9.51 4.11 -14.99
N TRP A 153 8.60 3.18 -14.66
CA TRP A 153 7.15 3.36 -14.74
C TRP A 153 6.67 3.66 -16.18
N ASN A 154 7.19 2.90 -17.14
CA ASN A 154 6.93 3.11 -18.56
C ASN A 154 5.50 2.67 -18.96
N PRO A 155 4.63 3.57 -19.46
CA PRO A 155 3.27 3.22 -19.89
C PRO A 155 3.22 2.30 -21.11
N GLN A 156 4.32 2.16 -21.85
CA GLN A 156 4.41 1.29 -23.03
C GLN A 156 4.97 -0.10 -22.72
N ALA A 157 5.23 -0.42 -21.44
CA ALA A 157 5.86 -1.68 -21.07
C ALA A 157 4.99 -2.92 -21.35
N ASN A 158 3.67 -2.79 -21.28
CA ASN A 158 2.71 -3.86 -21.60
C ASN A 158 1.33 -3.27 -21.91
N LYS A 159 0.43 -4.13 -22.44
CA LYS A 159 -0.92 -3.73 -22.88
C LYS A 159 -1.77 -3.13 -21.76
N GLU A 160 -1.62 -3.64 -20.54
CA GLU A 160 -2.37 -3.21 -19.35
C GLU A 160 -1.69 -2.06 -18.58
N ARG A 161 -0.54 -1.59 -19.09
CA ARG A 161 0.19 -0.41 -18.62
C ARG A 161 0.50 -0.43 -17.12
N PHE A 162 0.94 -1.58 -16.60
CA PHE A 162 1.50 -1.71 -15.24
C PHE A 162 3.02 -1.93 -15.26
N ALA A 163 3.68 -1.82 -14.11
CA ALA A 163 5.13 -1.98 -13.98
C ALA A 163 5.58 -3.46 -14.12
N PRO A 164 6.57 -3.79 -14.98
CA PRO A 164 7.11 -5.14 -15.09
C PRO A 164 7.65 -5.71 -13.78
N SER A 165 8.16 -4.86 -12.90
CA SER A 165 8.64 -5.26 -11.57
C SER A 165 7.59 -5.97 -10.72
N ALA A 166 6.30 -5.63 -10.85
CA ALA A 166 5.23 -6.31 -10.13
C ALA A 166 5.09 -7.78 -10.57
N VAL A 167 5.26 -8.07 -11.85
CA VAL A 167 5.20 -9.44 -12.38
C VAL A 167 6.34 -10.28 -11.82
N GLU A 168 7.55 -9.74 -11.82
CA GLU A 168 8.72 -10.45 -11.30
C GLU A 168 8.61 -10.73 -9.80
N VAL A 169 8.16 -9.74 -9.02
CA VAL A 169 7.95 -9.87 -7.58
C VAL A 169 6.87 -10.91 -7.29
N LEU A 170 5.72 -10.85 -7.96
CA LEU A 170 4.63 -11.83 -7.76
C LEU A 170 5.02 -13.24 -8.20
N ARG A 171 5.77 -13.37 -9.30
CA ARG A 171 6.35 -14.66 -9.72
C ARG A 171 7.30 -15.21 -8.66
N SER A 172 8.16 -14.38 -8.07
CA SER A 172 9.08 -14.82 -7.01
C SER A 172 8.33 -15.24 -5.74
N VAL A 173 7.23 -14.55 -5.39
CA VAL A 173 6.35 -14.94 -4.28
C VAL A 173 5.75 -16.31 -4.55
N ASP A 174 5.24 -16.51 -5.77
CA ASP A 174 4.63 -17.76 -6.20
C ASP A 174 5.61 -18.94 -6.19
N GLU A 175 6.78 -18.77 -6.80
CA GLU A 175 7.86 -19.78 -6.79
C GLU A 175 8.29 -20.15 -5.37
N THR A 176 8.22 -19.19 -4.43
CA THR A 176 8.55 -19.45 -3.02
C THR A 176 7.47 -20.28 -2.34
N LEU A 177 6.19 -20.02 -2.64
CA LEU A 177 5.07 -20.83 -2.13
C LEU A 177 5.10 -22.24 -2.69
N GLU A 178 5.33 -22.38 -4.00
CA GLU A 178 5.48 -23.71 -4.63
C GLU A 178 6.66 -24.48 -4.03
N ALA A 179 7.82 -23.83 -3.87
CA ALA A 179 8.98 -24.45 -3.25
C ALA A 179 8.72 -24.86 -1.79
N PHE A 180 7.89 -24.13 -1.05
CA PHE A 180 7.50 -24.47 0.32
C PHE A 180 6.66 -25.75 0.36
N PHE A 181 5.64 -25.88 -0.50
CA PHE A 181 4.79 -27.08 -0.54
C PHE A 181 5.49 -28.31 -1.11
N LEU A 182 6.62 -28.15 -1.80
CA LEU A 182 7.47 -29.25 -2.24
C LEU A 182 8.40 -29.78 -1.13
N LEU A 183 8.48 -29.11 0.03
CA LEU A 183 9.28 -29.60 1.15
C LEU A 183 8.65 -30.87 1.74
N PRO A 184 9.42 -31.94 1.98
CA PRO A 184 8.88 -33.19 2.51
C PRO A 184 8.62 -33.13 4.03
N ILE A 185 7.87 -32.14 4.50
CA ILE A 185 7.60 -31.88 5.92
C ILE A 185 6.14 -32.19 6.32
N PRO A 186 5.89 -32.67 7.56
CA PRO A 186 4.53 -33.00 8.01
C PRO A 186 3.73 -31.78 8.51
N MET A 187 4.33 -30.59 8.60
CA MET A 187 3.80 -29.44 9.34
C MET A 187 3.53 -28.18 8.48
N HIS A 188 3.19 -28.36 7.20
CA HIS A 188 2.90 -27.23 6.28
C HIS A 188 1.84 -26.28 6.85
N ALA A 189 0.74 -26.81 7.40
CA ALA A 189 -0.33 -26.00 7.99
C ALA A 189 0.12 -25.12 9.16
N VAL A 190 1.07 -25.59 9.96
CA VAL A 190 1.60 -24.84 11.10
C VAL A 190 2.56 -23.73 10.65
N LEU A 191 3.32 -23.97 9.57
CA LEU A 191 4.41 -23.07 9.15
C LEU A 191 4.03 -22.11 8.02
N ILE A 192 2.97 -22.40 7.25
CA ILE A 192 2.49 -21.51 6.18
C ILE A 192 2.19 -20.07 6.65
N PRO A 193 1.64 -19.81 7.86
CA PRO A 193 1.38 -18.44 8.30
C PRO A 193 2.67 -17.63 8.45
N ASN A 194 3.78 -18.25 8.86
CA ASN A 194 5.07 -17.59 8.98
C ASN A 194 5.61 -17.16 7.61
N LEU A 195 5.45 -18.04 6.61
CA LEU A 195 5.84 -17.73 5.24
C LEU A 195 4.96 -16.63 4.65
N VAL A 196 3.63 -16.79 4.71
CA VAL A 196 2.68 -15.82 4.14
C VAL A 196 2.85 -14.44 4.78
N ASN A 197 3.02 -14.33 6.11
CA ASN A 197 3.26 -13.04 6.76
C ASN A 197 4.58 -12.39 6.28
N GLY A 198 5.64 -13.18 6.07
CA GLY A 198 6.90 -12.67 5.52
C GLY A 198 6.75 -12.15 4.08
N LEU A 199 6.04 -12.90 3.22
CA LEU A 199 5.76 -12.52 1.83
C LEU A 199 4.83 -11.30 1.76
N ASP A 200 3.78 -11.27 2.59
CA ASP A 200 2.82 -10.17 2.68
C ASP A 200 3.50 -8.86 3.09
N ARG A 201 4.41 -8.89 4.07
CA ARG A 201 5.22 -7.72 4.43
C ARG A 201 6.15 -7.25 3.31
N CYS A 202 6.72 -8.17 2.53
CA CYS A 202 7.56 -7.81 1.38
C CYS A 202 6.74 -7.13 0.28
N LEU A 203 5.56 -7.66 -0.02
CA LEU A 203 4.64 -7.08 -0.99
C LEU A 203 4.10 -5.73 -0.50
N GLN A 204 3.71 -5.61 0.78
CA GLN A 204 3.32 -4.33 1.38
C GLN A 204 4.43 -3.28 1.22
N ASN A 205 5.69 -3.65 1.50
CA ASN A 205 6.84 -2.76 1.31
C ASN A 205 7.02 -2.36 -0.17
N TYR A 206 6.79 -3.28 -1.11
CA TYR A 206 6.77 -2.96 -2.54
C TYR A 206 5.72 -1.89 -2.86
N ILE A 207 4.49 -2.03 -2.35
CA ILE A 207 3.41 -1.05 -2.56
C ILE A 207 3.75 0.31 -1.95
N MET A 208 4.29 0.33 -0.72
CA MET A 208 4.70 1.57 -0.06
C MET A 208 5.78 2.32 -0.84
N LYS A 209 6.80 1.60 -1.33
CA LYS A 209 7.89 2.18 -2.12
C LYS A 209 7.43 2.61 -3.52
N ALA A 210 6.53 1.86 -4.16
CA ALA A 210 5.93 2.23 -5.44
C ALA A 210 5.15 3.57 -5.36
N LYS A 211 4.54 3.86 -4.21
CA LYS A 211 3.85 5.14 -3.94
C LYS A 211 4.81 6.30 -3.62
N SER A 212 6.02 6.00 -3.15
CA SER A 212 6.94 7.03 -2.68
C SER A 212 7.30 8.05 -3.78
N GLY A 213 7.41 9.32 -3.39
CA GLY A 213 7.72 10.42 -4.30
C GLY A 213 6.57 10.90 -5.20
N CYS A 214 5.35 10.37 -5.07
CA CYS A 214 4.19 10.85 -5.85
C CYS A 214 3.54 12.14 -5.32
N GLY A 215 3.97 12.64 -4.15
CA GLY A 215 3.34 13.77 -3.48
C GLY A 215 1.99 13.43 -2.83
N THR A 216 1.35 14.46 -2.29
CA THR A 216 0.03 14.41 -1.63
C THR A 216 -0.78 15.63 -2.07
N ARG A 217 -2.08 15.66 -1.77
CA ARG A 217 -2.94 16.85 -1.93
C ARG A 217 -2.26 18.14 -1.45
N SER A 218 -1.73 18.14 -0.22
CA SER A 218 -1.07 19.29 0.40
C SER A 218 0.25 19.69 -0.26
N THR A 219 0.86 18.80 -1.05
CA THR A 219 2.11 19.09 -1.78
C THR A 219 1.87 20.03 -2.96
N PHE A 220 0.69 19.97 -3.58
CA PHE A 220 0.41 20.68 -4.84
C PHE A 220 -0.44 21.94 -4.65
N ILE A 221 -1.28 22.01 -3.61
CA ILE A 221 -2.13 23.18 -3.36
C ILE A 221 -1.27 24.43 -3.07
N PRO A 222 -1.51 25.58 -3.73
CA PRO A 222 -0.78 26.81 -3.46
C PRO A 222 -1.09 27.36 -2.07
N ALA A 223 -0.10 28.01 -1.45
CA ALA A 223 -0.31 28.72 -0.20
C ALA A 223 -1.32 29.86 -0.37
N LEU A 224 -2.25 29.99 0.57
CA LEU A 224 -3.29 31.02 0.50
C LEU A 224 -2.66 32.42 0.55
N PRO A 225 -2.98 33.31 -0.40
CA PRO A 225 -2.46 34.67 -0.36
C PRO A 225 -3.03 35.42 0.84
N THR A 226 -2.26 36.42 1.30
CA THR A 226 -2.70 37.35 2.33
C THR A 226 -3.95 38.09 1.89
N LEU A 227 -4.84 38.38 2.84
CA LEU A 227 -6.07 39.13 2.57
C LEU A 227 -5.75 40.58 2.16
N THR A 228 -6.19 40.95 0.96
CA THR A 228 -6.11 42.31 0.42
C THR A 228 -7.51 42.78 0.03
N ARG A 229 -7.72 44.09 -0.07
CA ARG A 229 -8.97 44.66 -0.62
C ARG A 229 -8.75 45.23 -2.02
N CYS A 230 -9.74 45.11 -2.90
CA CYS A 230 -9.67 45.64 -4.26
C CYS A 230 -9.44 47.16 -4.35
N THR A 231 -8.69 47.59 -5.37
CA THR A 231 -8.47 49.01 -5.70
C THR A 231 -9.36 49.43 -6.86
N MET A 232 -10.33 50.32 -6.63
CA MET A 232 -11.08 50.91 -7.73
C MET A 232 -10.23 51.98 -8.46
N GLY A 233 -10.28 52.04 -9.79
CA GLY A 233 -9.94 53.26 -10.53
C GLY A 233 -8.66 53.28 -11.37
N SER A 234 -8.12 52.14 -11.77
CA SER A 234 -7.28 52.09 -12.97
C SER A 234 -7.82 50.92 -13.76
N LYS A 235 -8.37 51.15 -14.96
CA LYS A 235 -8.20 50.16 -16.03
C LYS A 235 -6.76 49.69 -15.87
N PHE A 236 -6.50 48.41 -15.62
CA PHE A 236 -5.12 47.94 -15.56
C PHE A 236 -4.50 48.50 -16.84
N HIS A 237 -3.64 49.53 -16.70
CA HIS A 237 -2.82 49.94 -17.82
C HIS A 237 -2.10 48.65 -18.10
N VAL A 238 -2.44 48.04 -19.25
CA VAL A 238 -1.73 46.92 -19.87
C VAL A 238 -0.36 46.96 -19.27
N PHE A 239 -0.07 46.04 -18.34
CA PHE A 239 1.23 45.96 -17.71
C PHE A 239 2.19 46.13 -18.88
N LYS A 240 2.96 47.22 -18.86
CA LYS A 240 3.91 47.49 -19.93
C LYS A 240 4.58 46.16 -20.16
N LYS A 241 4.51 45.70 -21.40
CA LYS A 241 5.29 44.58 -21.90
C LYS A 241 6.74 45.01 -21.70
N ASP A 242 7.24 44.84 -20.47
CA ASP A 242 8.65 44.95 -20.17
C ASP A 242 9.24 43.82 -20.98
N LYS A 243 9.96 44.25 -22.00
CA LYS A 243 10.51 43.41 -23.04
C LYS A 243 11.18 42.20 -22.38
N SER A 244 10.72 41.03 -22.83
CA SER A 244 11.48 39.79 -22.93
C SER A 244 12.95 39.91 -22.53
N HIS A 245 13.23 39.64 -21.28
CA HIS A 245 14.50 39.06 -20.86
C HIS A 245 14.19 37.86 -19.98
N ILE A 246 14.18 36.70 -20.63
CA ILE A 246 14.62 35.41 -20.09
C ILE A 246 13.84 34.94 -18.85
N THR A 247 12.97 33.97 -19.07
CA THR A 247 12.82 32.74 -18.29
C THR A 247 13.65 32.66 -17.01
N GLN A 248 13.31 33.44 -15.99
CA GLN A 248 13.77 33.16 -14.64
C GLN A 248 12.69 32.33 -13.99
N LYS A 249 12.87 31.00 -14.11
CA LYS A 249 12.46 30.04 -13.07
C LYS A 249 12.67 30.75 -11.73
N ARG A 250 11.59 31.14 -11.05
CA ARG A 250 11.64 31.53 -9.64
C ARG A 250 12.12 30.30 -8.89
N LYS A 251 13.43 30.20 -8.72
CA LYS A 251 14.06 29.29 -7.77
C LYS A 251 13.47 29.68 -6.42
N SER A 252 12.66 28.78 -5.85
CA SER A 252 12.41 28.76 -4.42
C SER A 252 13.77 28.59 -3.74
N GLN A 253 14.31 29.68 -3.20
CA GLN A 253 15.45 29.59 -2.30
C GLN A 253 14.92 29.26 -0.90
N VAL A 254 14.69 27.96 -0.68
CA VAL A 254 15.05 27.28 0.57
C VAL A 254 15.73 26.00 0.13
N GLY A 255 17.04 25.92 0.42
CA GLY A 255 17.91 24.90 -0.14
C GLY A 255 17.59 23.50 0.38
N THR A 256 17.32 22.60 -0.56
CA THR A 256 17.86 21.24 -0.56
C THR A 256 18.02 20.81 -2.01
N THR A 257 19.23 20.42 -2.35
CA THR A 257 19.62 19.80 -3.60
C THR A 257 18.84 18.50 -3.81
N ASN A 258 17.92 18.48 -4.77
CA ASN A 258 17.58 17.34 -5.62
C ASN A 258 16.78 17.88 -6.82
N GLY A 259 17.12 17.43 -8.03
CA GLY A 259 16.53 17.91 -9.29
C GLY A 259 15.03 17.63 -9.42
N ASP A 260 14.44 18.15 -10.49
CA ASP A 260 13.05 17.94 -10.98
C ASP A 260 12.64 16.43 -11.01
N ASN A 261 12.44 15.82 -9.85
CA ASN A 261 12.09 14.40 -9.66
C ASN A 261 10.56 14.18 -9.64
N SER A 262 9.77 15.02 -10.30
CA SER A 262 8.32 14.85 -10.31
C SER A 262 7.92 13.88 -11.42
N PHE A 263 7.31 12.75 -11.07
CA PHE A 263 6.78 11.78 -12.04
C PHE A 263 5.71 12.41 -12.93
N GLY A 264 5.75 12.14 -14.23
CA GLY A 264 4.71 12.58 -15.16
C GLY A 264 3.39 11.83 -14.95
N ILE A 265 2.27 12.40 -15.42
CA ILE A 265 0.94 11.80 -15.28
C ILE A 265 0.87 10.36 -15.81
N PRO A 266 1.45 10.01 -16.98
CA PRO A 266 1.47 8.62 -17.44
C PRO A 266 2.17 7.66 -16.47
N GLN A 267 3.25 8.10 -15.81
CA GLN A 267 3.98 7.28 -14.84
C GLN A 267 3.17 7.06 -13.56
N LEU A 268 2.44 8.09 -13.10
CA LEU A 268 1.51 7.96 -11.97
C LEU A 268 0.36 6.99 -12.31
N CYS A 269 -0.15 7.04 -13.54
CA CYS A 269 -1.16 6.11 -14.03
C CYS A 269 -0.65 4.66 -14.03
N VAL A 270 0.61 4.43 -14.45
CA VAL A 270 1.24 3.09 -14.40
C VAL A 270 1.35 2.59 -12.96
N ARG A 271 1.69 3.45 -11.99
CA ARG A 271 1.72 3.08 -10.56
C ARG A 271 0.34 2.67 -10.05
N ILE A 272 -0.71 3.42 -10.39
CA ILE A 272 -2.10 3.09 -10.06
C ILE A 272 -2.47 1.72 -10.62
N ASN A 273 -2.18 1.48 -11.91
CA ASN A 273 -2.43 0.19 -12.57
C ASN A 273 -1.64 -0.95 -11.92
N THR A 274 -0.40 -0.68 -11.49
CA THR A 274 0.45 -1.66 -10.81
C THR A 274 -0.17 -2.12 -9.50
N LEU A 275 -0.68 -1.20 -8.67
CA LEU A 275 -1.37 -1.57 -7.44
C LEU A 275 -2.67 -2.35 -7.72
N GLN A 276 -3.41 -1.96 -8.76
CA GLN A 276 -4.62 -2.68 -9.17
C GLN A 276 -4.31 -4.09 -9.69
N TYR A 277 -3.20 -4.25 -10.43
CA TYR A 277 -2.71 -5.53 -10.92
C TYR A 277 -2.30 -6.44 -9.75
N VAL A 278 -1.47 -5.94 -8.83
CA VAL A 278 -1.06 -6.70 -7.64
C VAL A 278 -2.29 -7.18 -6.86
N ARG A 279 -3.25 -6.30 -6.62
CA ARG A 279 -4.50 -6.66 -5.94
C ARG A 279 -5.27 -7.79 -6.64
N ALA A 280 -5.35 -7.77 -7.98
CA ALA A 280 -6.02 -8.84 -8.72
C ALA A 280 -5.27 -10.17 -8.64
N GLN A 281 -3.93 -10.13 -8.66
CA GLN A 281 -3.09 -11.33 -8.57
C GLN A 281 -3.08 -11.93 -7.16
N LEU A 282 -3.23 -11.11 -6.10
CA LEU A 282 -3.35 -11.61 -4.73
C LEU A 282 -4.55 -12.56 -4.58
N GLU A 283 -5.71 -12.21 -5.13
CA GLU A 283 -6.91 -13.07 -5.06
C GLU A 283 -6.67 -14.45 -5.71
N VAL A 284 -5.87 -14.50 -6.77
CA VAL A 284 -5.49 -15.76 -7.45
C VAL A 284 -4.50 -16.55 -6.60
N LEU A 285 -3.50 -15.86 -6.06
CA LEU A 285 -2.45 -16.46 -5.24
C LEU A 285 -3.02 -17.05 -3.94
N GLU A 286 -3.93 -16.35 -3.28
CA GLU A 286 -4.64 -16.82 -2.09
C GLU A 286 -5.41 -18.10 -2.36
N LYS A 287 -6.21 -18.14 -3.43
CA LYS A 287 -6.98 -19.33 -3.82
C LYS A 287 -6.08 -20.52 -4.08
N ARG A 288 -4.97 -20.33 -4.81
CA ARG A 288 -4.02 -21.42 -5.10
C ARG A 288 -3.34 -21.91 -3.82
N THR A 289 -2.88 -21.01 -2.96
CA THR A 289 -2.25 -21.35 -1.68
C THR A 289 -3.21 -22.17 -0.81
N LEU A 290 -4.49 -21.79 -0.77
CA LEU A 290 -5.52 -22.55 -0.05
C LEU A 290 -5.75 -23.95 -0.61
N ILE A 291 -5.77 -24.10 -1.94
CA ILE A 291 -5.91 -25.40 -2.59
C ILE A 291 -4.70 -26.29 -2.27
N GLN A 292 -3.47 -25.77 -2.38
CA GLN A 292 -2.25 -26.52 -2.06
C GLN A 292 -2.21 -26.93 -0.59
N LEU A 293 -2.61 -26.03 0.31
CA LEU A 293 -2.68 -26.33 1.74
C LEU A 293 -3.71 -27.43 2.07
N ARG A 294 -4.87 -27.42 1.41
CA ARG A 294 -5.89 -28.46 1.58
C ARG A 294 -5.44 -29.83 1.07
N ASN A 295 -4.55 -29.87 0.08
CA ASN A 295 -4.01 -31.09 -0.50
C ASN A 295 -2.79 -31.64 0.26
N SER A 296 -2.27 -30.92 1.27
CA SER A 296 -1.13 -31.35 2.08
C SER A 296 -1.51 -32.44 3.08
N GLU A 297 -0.60 -33.39 3.33
CA GLU A 297 -0.73 -34.50 4.31
C GLU A 297 -1.05 -33.99 5.74
N SER A 298 -0.77 -32.72 6.02
CA SER A 298 -1.00 -32.06 7.31
C SER A 298 -2.46 -31.65 7.58
N ALA A 299 -3.41 -32.03 6.72
CA ALA A 299 -4.80 -31.62 6.82
C ALA A 299 -5.60 -32.43 7.86
N LEU A 300 -5.36 -32.19 9.16
CA LEU A 300 -6.29 -32.62 10.20
C LEU A 300 -7.51 -31.67 10.24
N ALA A 301 -8.70 -32.26 10.12
CA ALA A 301 -9.93 -31.62 9.68
C ALA A 301 -10.55 -30.56 10.61
N ASP A 302 -10.03 -30.33 11.82
CA ASP A 302 -10.67 -29.43 12.81
C ASP A 302 -10.09 -28.00 12.90
N ASP A 303 -8.83 -27.76 12.50
CA ASP A 303 -8.24 -26.41 12.56
C ASP A 303 -8.64 -25.51 11.36
N PHE A 304 -9.22 -26.10 10.31
CA PHE A 304 -9.67 -25.39 9.12
C PHE A 304 -10.92 -24.52 9.36
N ALA A 305 -11.64 -24.75 10.46
CA ALA A 305 -12.84 -24.00 10.82
C ALA A 305 -12.53 -22.61 11.42
N ASN A 306 -11.31 -22.35 11.89
CA ASN A 306 -11.03 -21.21 12.77
C ASN A 306 -10.63 -19.90 12.06
N GLY A 307 -11.00 -19.71 10.78
CA GLY A 307 -10.87 -18.42 10.08
C GLY A 307 -9.44 -17.97 9.73
N MET A 308 -8.40 -18.71 10.13
CA MET A 308 -6.99 -18.39 9.88
C MET A 308 -6.62 -18.40 8.38
N CYS A 309 -7.31 -19.22 7.59
CA CYS A 309 -7.16 -19.31 6.13
C CYS A 309 -7.85 -18.17 5.35
N LYS A 310 -8.69 -17.34 5.97
CA LYS A 310 -9.37 -16.22 5.28
C LYS A 310 -8.54 -14.92 5.23
N LYS A 311 -7.29 -14.96 5.69
CA LYS A 311 -6.49 -13.78 6.04
C LYS A 311 -5.11 -13.72 5.36
N PHE A 312 -4.91 -14.45 4.27
CA PHE A 312 -3.65 -14.34 3.53
C PHE A 312 -3.59 -12.99 2.83
N PHE A 313 -2.41 -12.36 2.83
CA PHE A 313 -2.13 -11.10 2.13
C PHE A 313 -2.99 -9.87 2.51
N GLU A 314 -3.59 -9.85 3.71
CA GLU A 314 -4.43 -8.74 4.18
C GLU A 314 -3.69 -7.39 4.19
N LEU A 315 -2.40 -7.38 4.57
CA LEU A 315 -1.62 -6.14 4.66
C LEU A 315 -1.40 -5.54 3.28
N THR A 316 -1.05 -6.39 2.30
CA THR A 316 -0.85 -5.95 0.91
C THR A 316 -2.16 -5.53 0.28
N ALA A 317 -3.25 -6.26 0.49
CA ALA A 317 -4.57 -5.91 -0.04
C ALA A 317 -5.03 -4.53 0.46
N ALA A 318 -4.90 -4.27 1.77
CA ALA A 318 -5.19 -2.97 2.36
C ALA A 318 -4.28 -1.86 1.83
N ALA A 319 -2.97 -2.12 1.73
CA ALA A 319 -2.01 -1.16 1.20
C ALA A 319 -2.26 -0.82 -0.28
N CYS A 320 -2.69 -1.78 -1.10
CA CYS A 320 -3.08 -1.55 -2.50
C CYS A 320 -4.30 -0.62 -2.57
N LEU A 321 -5.33 -0.89 -1.77
CA LEU A 321 -6.53 -0.05 -1.71
C LEU A 321 -6.18 1.38 -1.32
N GLU A 322 -5.51 1.56 -0.18
CA GLU A 322 -5.11 2.88 0.31
C GLU A 322 -4.17 3.59 -0.69
N GLY A 323 -3.21 2.86 -1.27
CA GLY A 323 -2.28 3.39 -2.24
C GLY A 323 -2.96 3.87 -3.52
N ILE A 324 -3.96 3.14 -4.03
CA ILE A 324 -4.76 3.58 -5.18
C ILE A 324 -5.49 4.88 -4.86
N LEU A 325 -6.13 4.98 -3.69
CA LEU A 325 -6.86 6.19 -3.29
C LEU A 325 -5.93 7.41 -3.23
N GLN A 326 -4.77 7.26 -2.60
CA GLN A 326 -3.80 8.34 -2.43
C GLN A 326 -3.12 8.72 -3.74
N LEU A 327 -2.80 7.76 -4.61
CA LEU A 327 -2.25 8.05 -5.93
C LEU A 327 -3.28 8.75 -6.82
N CYS A 328 -4.56 8.35 -6.77
CA CYS A 328 -5.61 9.03 -7.52
C CYS A 328 -5.73 10.50 -7.09
N GLU A 329 -5.77 10.75 -5.77
CA GLU A 329 -5.80 12.11 -5.24
C GLU A 329 -4.53 12.89 -5.62
N ALA A 330 -3.34 12.36 -5.37
CA ALA A 330 -2.09 13.04 -5.70
C ALA A 330 -1.99 13.38 -7.20
N THR A 331 -2.38 12.45 -8.08
CA THR A 331 -2.40 12.66 -9.53
C THR A 331 -3.36 13.78 -9.92
N ALA A 332 -4.57 13.79 -9.35
CA ALA A 332 -5.57 14.82 -9.62
C ALA A 332 -5.08 16.22 -9.23
N TYR A 333 -4.52 16.36 -8.03
CA TYR A 333 -4.02 17.66 -7.56
C TYR A 333 -2.75 18.10 -8.30
N LYS A 334 -1.91 17.15 -8.73
CA LYS A 334 -0.78 17.45 -9.61
C LYS A 334 -1.26 18.01 -10.96
N VAL A 335 -2.21 17.34 -11.62
CA VAL A 335 -2.79 17.83 -12.89
C VAL A 335 -3.30 19.25 -12.72
N VAL A 336 -4.16 19.49 -11.73
CA VAL A 336 -4.87 20.77 -11.60
C VAL A 336 -3.97 21.91 -11.11
N PHE A 337 -3.15 21.69 -10.09
CA PHE A 337 -2.41 22.77 -9.40
C PHE A 337 -0.95 22.92 -9.82
N GLN A 338 -0.34 21.87 -10.37
CA GLN A 338 1.03 21.92 -10.87
C GLN A 338 1.07 22.02 -12.39
N ASP A 339 0.46 21.06 -13.10
CA ASP A 339 0.61 20.95 -14.55
C ASP A 339 -0.29 21.94 -15.31
N LEU A 340 -1.49 22.24 -14.79
CA LEU A 340 -2.44 23.24 -15.31
C LEU A 340 -2.40 24.58 -14.57
N SER A 341 -1.38 24.80 -13.73
CA SER A 341 -1.26 26.01 -12.89
C SER A 341 -1.27 27.30 -13.72
N HIS A 342 -0.65 27.28 -14.91
CA HIS A 342 -0.52 28.46 -15.77
C HIS A 342 -1.86 28.92 -16.36
N VAL A 343 -2.77 28.00 -16.67
CA VAL A 343 -4.11 28.32 -17.19
C VAL A 343 -5.13 28.52 -16.07
N LEU A 344 -4.99 27.81 -14.95
CA LEU A 344 -5.91 27.93 -13.81
C LEU A 344 -5.49 29.05 -12.86
N TRP A 345 -4.35 28.90 -12.18
CA TRP A 345 -3.92 29.77 -11.09
C TRP A 345 -3.33 31.10 -11.58
N ASP A 346 -2.61 31.09 -12.70
CA ASP A 346 -2.03 32.31 -13.29
C ASP A 346 -2.89 32.90 -14.43
N GLY A 347 -3.90 32.16 -14.90
CA GLY A 347 -4.74 32.53 -16.05
C GLY A 347 -6.15 32.97 -15.67
N LEU A 348 -6.95 32.06 -15.11
CA LEU A 348 -8.40 32.26 -14.90
C LEU A 348 -8.70 33.55 -14.11
N TYR A 349 -9.51 34.43 -14.72
CA TYR A 349 -9.97 35.73 -14.23
C TYR A 349 -8.87 36.76 -13.88
N VAL A 350 -7.63 36.53 -14.31
CA VAL A 350 -6.56 37.51 -14.12
C VAL A 350 -6.82 38.73 -15.01
N GLY A 351 -6.84 39.92 -14.40
CA GLY A 351 -7.14 41.17 -15.07
C GLY A 351 -8.65 41.43 -15.18
N GLU A 352 -9.28 40.88 -16.21
CA GLU A 352 -10.71 41.06 -16.50
C GLU A 352 -11.38 39.71 -16.72
N VAL A 353 -12.53 39.48 -16.07
CA VAL A 353 -13.24 38.19 -16.07
C VAL A 353 -13.65 37.79 -17.48
N SER A 354 -14.14 38.73 -18.29
CA SER A 354 -14.57 38.50 -19.68
C SER A 354 -13.43 38.14 -20.64
N ALA A 355 -12.18 38.55 -20.33
CA ALA A 355 -11.02 38.33 -21.19
C ALA A 355 -10.23 37.06 -20.82
N SER A 356 -10.29 36.64 -19.56
CA SER A 356 -9.50 35.54 -19.01
C SER A 356 -10.44 34.44 -18.47
N ARG A 357 -11.20 33.83 -19.38
CA ARG A 357 -12.23 32.83 -19.07
C ARG A 357 -11.67 31.41 -18.86
N ILE A 358 -12.55 30.45 -18.53
CA ILE A 358 -12.18 29.06 -18.19
C ILE A 358 -11.76 28.18 -19.38
N GLU A 359 -12.08 28.53 -20.62
CA GLU A 359 -11.91 27.64 -21.78
C GLU A 359 -10.47 27.13 -21.98
N PRO A 360 -9.40 27.94 -21.81
CA PRO A 360 -8.02 27.44 -21.91
C PRO A 360 -7.72 26.32 -20.89
N PHE A 361 -8.26 26.43 -19.67
CA PHE A 361 -8.13 25.38 -18.67
C PHE A 361 -8.89 24.12 -19.08
N LEU A 362 -10.10 24.25 -19.61
CA LEU A 362 -10.90 23.10 -20.05
C LEU A 362 -10.22 22.34 -21.21
N GLN A 363 -9.67 23.07 -22.20
CA GLN A 363 -8.99 22.47 -23.35
C GLN A 363 -7.76 21.65 -22.95
N GLU A 364 -6.94 22.16 -22.04
CA GLU A 364 -5.77 21.41 -21.55
C GLU A 364 -6.18 20.28 -20.60
N LEU A 365 -7.21 20.49 -19.76
CA LEU A 365 -7.74 19.46 -18.87
C LEU A 365 -8.29 18.27 -19.65
N GLU A 366 -8.97 18.50 -20.77
CA GLU A 366 -9.49 17.46 -21.66
C GLU A 366 -8.37 16.53 -22.16
N GLN A 367 -7.21 17.08 -22.53
CA GLN A 367 -6.05 16.29 -22.95
C GLN A 367 -5.54 15.37 -21.82
N TYR A 368 -5.53 15.86 -20.57
CA TYR A 368 -5.18 15.02 -19.42
C TYR A 368 -6.24 13.95 -19.15
N LEU A 369 -7.52 14.26 -19.33
CA LEU A 369 -8.59 13.27 -19.21
C LEU A 369 -8.47 12.17 -20.28
N GLU A 370 -8.07 12.50 -21.50
CA GLU A 370 -7.80 11.52 -22.56
C GLU A 370 -6.59 10.62 -22.22
N ILE A 371 -5.50 11.21 -21.70
CA ILE A 371 -4.34 10.45 -21.21
C ILE A 371 -4.79 9.48 -20.11
N ILE A 372 -5.55 9.95 -19.13
CA ILE A 372 -6.06 9.12 -18.03
C ILE A 372 -6.99 8.03 -18.54
N ALA A 373 -7.93 8.37 -19.43
CA ALA A 373 -8.90 7.44 -19.97
C ALA A 373 -8.22 6.31 -20.74
N SER A 374 -7.20 6.65 -21.56
CA SER A 374 -6.46 5.64 -22.30
C SER A 374 -5.53 4.81 -21.42
N THR A 375 -4.93 5.40 -20.38
CA THR A 375 -3.86 4.75 -19.59
C THR A 375 -4.34 3.94 -18.40
N VAL A 376 -5.36 4.42 -17.67
CA VAL A 376 -5.76 3.84 -16.39
C VAL A 376 -6.75 2.71 -16.59
N HIS A 377 -6.58 1.64 -15.81
CA HIS A 377 -7.43 0.47 -15.81
C HIS A 377 -8.89 0.81 -15.48
N ASP A 378 -9.86 0.21 -16.17
CA ASP A 378 -11.31 0.49 -16.08
C ASP A 378 -11.83 0.57 -14.63
N ARG A 379 -11.45 -0.42 -13.80
CA ARG A 379 -11.82 -0.51 -12.37
C ARG A 379 -11.42 0.71 -11.52
N VAL A 380 -10.45 1.51 -11.96
CA VAL A 380 -9.93 2.68 -11.22
C VAL A 380 -10.18 4.00 -11.97
N ARG A 381 -10.41 3.96 -13.28
CA ARG A 381 -10.56 5.15 -14.13
C ARG A 381 -11.60 6.12 -13.61
N THR A 382 -12.83 5.66 -13.35
CA THR A 382 -13.92 6.51 -12.84
C THR A 382 -13.52 7.21 -11.55
N ARG A 383 -12.78 6.52 -10.68
CA ARG A 383 -12.29 7.10 -9.42
C ARG A 383 -11.29 8.23 -9.67
N LEU A 384 -10.29 8.02 -10.52
CA LEU A 384 -9.30 9.05 -10.83
C LEU A 384 -9.96 10.27 -11.50
N ILE A 385 -10.85 10.06 -12.48
CA ILE A 385 -11.59 11.16 -13.12
C ILE A 385 -12.43 11.93 -12.10
N THR A 386 -13.07 11.23 -11.16
CA THR A 386 -13.81 11.86 -10.06
C THR A 386 -12.91 12.70 -9.15
N ASP A 387 -11.69 12.24 -8.84
CA ASP A 387 -10.75 13.01 -8.02
C ASP A 387 -10.17 14.21 -8.80
N VAL A 388 -9.97 14.10 -10.13
CA VAL A 388 -9.64 15.24 -11.01
C VAL A 388 -10.77 16.27 -10.99
N MET A 389 -12.03 15.85 -11.13
CA MET A 389 -13.19 16.74 -11.03
C MET A 389 -13.23 17.50 -9.71
N LYS A 390 -13.04 16.81 -8.58
CA LYS A 390 -13.00 17.46 -7.27
C LYS A 390 -11.86 18.47 -7.17
N ALA A 391 -10.67 18.12 -7.64
CA ALA A 391 -9.53 19.01 -7.66
C ALA A 391 -9.81 20.25 -8.52
N SER A 392 -10.46 20.09 -9.69
CA SER A 392 -10.87 21.21 -10.55
C SER A 392 -11.91 22.12 -9.89
N PHE A 393 -12.90 21.57 -9.18
CA PHE A 393 -13.88 22.36 -8.42
C PHE A 393 -13.22 23.12 -7.26
N GLU A 394 -12.29 22.48 -6.55
CA GLU A 394 -11.52 23.15 -5.51
C GLU A 394 -10.60 24.24 -6.10
N GLY A 395 -9.98 23.98 -7.24
CA GLY A 395 -9.18 24.93 -7.99
C GLY A 395 -9.99 26.16 -8.42
N PHE A 396 -11.20 25.94 -8.94
CA PHE A 396 -12.14 27.00 -9.30
C PHE A 396 -12.52 27.87 -8.08
N LEU A 397 -12.84 27.24 -6.94
CA LEU A 397 -13.11 27.96 -5.69
C LEU A 397 -11.91 28.73 -5.17
N LEU A 398 -10.71 28.14 -5.25
CA LEU A 398 -9.47 28.80 -4.84
C LEU A 398 -9.19 30.03 -5.72
N VAL A 399 -9.45 29.97 -7.02
CA VAL A 399 -9.36 31.14 -7.89
C VAL A 399 -10.31 32.26 -7.44
N LEU A 400 -11.57 31.91 -7.12
CA LEU A 400 -12.60 32.88 -6.71
C LEU A 400 -12.36 33.49 -5.32
N LEU A 401 -11.93 32.68 -4.35
CA LEU A 401 -11.87 33.04 -2.93
C LEU A 401 -10.45 33.28 -2.43
N ALA A 402 -9.44 32.90 -3.19
CA ALA A 402 -8.05 32.91 -2.77
C ALA A 402 -7.07 33.15 -3.92
N GLY A 403 -7.49 33.69 -5.07
CA GLY A 403 -6.61 33.85 -6.24
C GLY A 403 -5.65 35.05 -6.21
N GLY A 404 -5.67 35.87 -5.16
CA GLY A 404 -4.74 37.00 -5.01
C GLY A 404 -5.14 38.26 -5.79
N PRO A 405 -4.39 39.37 -5.62
CA PRO A 405 -4.84 40.73 -5.96
C PRO A 405 -4.96 41.03 -7.46
N SER A 406 -4.62 40.08 -8.33
CA SER A 406 -4.77 40.20 -9.79
C SER A 406 -6.21 39.98 -10.28
N ARG A 407 -7.11 39.59 -9.37
CA ARG A 407 -8.51 39.27 -9.64
C ARG A 407 -9.43 40.23 -8.89
N ALA A 408 -10.47 40.69 -9.55
CA ALA A 408 -11.49 41.52 -8.94
C ALA A 408 -12.83 41.27 -9.65
N PHE A 409 -13.91 41.10 -8.90
CA PHE A 409 -15.21 40.70 -9.42
C PHE A 409 -16.26 41.78 -9.19
N THR A 410 -17.00 42.13 -10.23
CA THR A 410 -18.19 43.00 -10.19
C THR A 410 -19.45 42.15 -10.01
N LEU A 411 -20.62 42.78 -10.00
CA LEU A 411 -21.90 42.04 -9.99
C LEU A 411 -22.20 41.46 -11.38
N GLN A 412 -21.78 42.12 -12.46
CA GLN A 412 -22.01 41.67 -13.83
C GLN A 412 -21.21 40.40 -14.15
N ASP A 413 -20.06 40.21 -13.51
CA ASP A 413 -19.21 39.04 -13.69
C ASP A 413 -19.84 37.74 -13.18
N SER A 414 -20.91 37.80 -12.36
CA SER A 414 -21.51 36.60 -11.78
C SER A 414 -22.14 35.67 -12.81
N GLU A 415 -22.73 36.22 -13.88
CA GLU A 415 -23.29 35.46 -14.99
C GLU A 415 -22.18 34.68 -15.73
N ILE A 416 -21.02 35.30 -15.94
CA ILE A 416 -19.85 34.67 -16.55
C ILE A 416 -19.31 33.55 -15.67
N ILE A 417 -19.22 33.78 -14.35
CA ILE A 417 -18.75 32.77 -13.40
C ILE A 417 -19.67 31.54 -13.37
N GLU A 418 -20.99 31.76 -13.43
CA GLU A 418 -21.99 30.69 -13.47
C GLU A 418 -21.91 29.90 -14.78
N GLU A 419 -21.74 30.58 -15.92
CA GLU A 419 -21.55 29.96 -17.23
C GLU A 419 -20.25 29.14 -17.28
N ASP A 420 -19.13 29.68 -16.81
CA ASP A 420 -17.83 29.00 -16.77
C ASP A 420 -17.88 27.75 -15.89
N PHE A 421 -18.59 27.81 -14.75
CA PHE A 421 -18.81 26.63 -13.92
C PHE A 421 -19.69 25.58 -14.60
N LYS A 422 -20.67 26.00 -15.42
CA LYS A 422 -21.46 25.07 -16.22
C LYS A 422 -20.58 24.34 -17.24
N PHE A 423 -19.71 25.05 -17.98
CA PHE A 423 -18.77 24.41 -18.90
C PHE A 423 -17.85 23.40 -18.22
N LEU A 424 -17.40 23.71 -16.99
CA LEU A 424 -16.60 22.78 -16.20
C LEU A 424 -17.39 21.50 -15.84
N ASN A 425 -18.67 21.60 -15.48
CA ASN A 425 -19.51 20.42 -15.24
C ASN A 425 -19.76 19.63 -16.52
N ASP A 426 -20.05 20.32 -17.62
CA ASP A 426 -20.35 19.71 -18.92
C ASP A 426 -19.16 18.89 -19.45
N LEU A 427 -17.92 19.34 -19.20
CA LEU A 427 -16.70 18.58 -19.52
C LEU A 427 -16.66 17.20 -18.85
N PHE A 428 -17.00 17.12 -17.55
CA PHE A 428 -17.00 15.85 -16.82
C PHE A 428 -18.22 14.98 -17.10
N TRP A 429 -19.34 15.59 -17.50
CA TRP A 429 -20.51 14.87 -17.96
C TRP A 429 -20.31 14.25 -19.36
N SER A 430 -19.59 14.97 -20.24
CA SER A 430 -19.21 14.51 -21.59
C SER A 430 -20.37 13.92 -22.39
N ASN A 431 -21.51 14.62 -22.44
CA ASN A 431 -22.73 14.19 -23.15
C ASN A 431 -23.27 12.81 -22.71
N GLY A 432 -22.96 12.36 -21.50
CA GLY A 432 -23.38 11.07 -20.96
C GLY A 432 -22.31 9.97 -21.02
N ASP A 433 -21.21 10.21 -21.72
CA ASP A 433 -20.08 9.26 -21.80
C ASP A 433 -19.08 9.41 -20.64
N GLY A 434 -19.25 10.44 -19.80
CA GLY A 434 -18.36 10.77 -18.68
C GLY A 434 -18.83 10.24 -17.33
N LEU A 435 -18.79 11.10 -16.31
CA LEU A 435 -19.24 10.78 -14.95
C LEU A 435 -20.78 10.85 -14.82
N PRO A 436 -21.38 10.05 -13.93
CA PRO A 436 -22.82 10.13 -13.66
C PRO A 436 -23.24 11.50 -13.11
N THR A 437 -24.35 12.05 -13.58
CA THR A 437 -24.86 13.37 -13.17
C THR A 437 -25.05 13.48 -11.66
N ASP A 438 -25.57 12.45 -10.99
CA ASP A 438 -25.73 12.42 -9.52
C ASP A 438 -24.40 12.60 -8.77
N LEU A 439 -23.30 12.08 -9.34
CA LEU A 439 -21.97 12.18 -8.75
C LEU A 439 -21.41 13.61 -8.91
N ILE A 440 -21.60 14.20 -10.10
CA ILE A 440 -21.22 15.58 -10.41
C ILE A 440 -21.99 16.52 -9.50
N ASP A 441 -23.32 16.36 -9.42
CA ASP A 441 -24.20 17.19 -8.60
C ASP A 441 -23.80 17.14 -7.13
N LYS A 442 -23.56 15.94 -6.59
CA LYS A 442 -23.10 15.76 -5.22
C LYS A 442 -21.85 16.59 -4.90
N PHE A 443 -20.81 16.54 -5.75
CA PHE A 443 -19.56 17.26 -5.49
C PHE A 443 -19.60 18.74 -5.90
N SER A 444 -20.54 19.14 -6.75
CA SER A 444 -20.74 20.53 -7.16
C SER A 444 -21.45 21.40 -6.10
N THR A 445 -22.10 20.79 -5.11
CA THR A 445 -22.95 21.46 -4.10
C THR A 445 -22.30 22.68 -3.47
N THR A 446 -21.04 22.57 -3.04
CA THR A 446 -20.32 23.69 -2.42
C THR A 446 -20.11 24.85 -3.38
N VAL A 447 -19.76 24.56 -4.64
CA VAL A 447 -19.55 25.60 -5.67
C VAL A 447 -20.88 26.28 -6.01
N LYS A 448 -21.94 25.49 -6.23
CA LYS A 448 -23.30 25.98 -6.49
C LYS A 448 -23.85 26.84 -5.34
N GLY A 449 -23.45 26.55 -4.10
CA GLY A 449 -23.80 27.37 -2.93
C GLY A 449 -23.05 28.70 -2.87
N ILE A 450 -21.81 28.76 -3.36
CA ILE A 450 -20.93 29.95 -3.27
C ILE A 450 -21.15 30.93 -4.41
N ILE A 451 -21.40 30.46 -5.64
CA ILE A 451 -21.62 31.32 -6.82
C ILE A 451 -22.67 32.41 -6.57
N PRO A 452 -23.84 32.15 -5.94
CA PRO A 452 -24.84 33.18 -5.65
C PRO A 452 -24.34 34.35 -4.76
N LEU A 453 -23.29 34.14 -3.97
CA LEU A 453 -22.67 35.24 -3.20
C LEU A 453 -22.03 36.29 -4.12
N PHE A 454 -21.61 35.90 -5.33
CA PHE A 454 -21.09 36.80 -6.34
C PHE A 454 -22.19 37.64 -7.00
N CYS A 455 -23.45 37.17 -7.01
CA CYS A 455 -24.62 37.94 -7.47
C CYS A 455 -25.22 38.85 -6.38
N THR A 456 -24.90 38.61 -5.11
CA THR A 456 -25.50 39.32 -3.97
C THR A 456 -24.95 40.74 -3.83
N ASP A 457 -25.82 41.73 -3.67
CA ASP A 457 -25.45 43.12 -3.43
C ASP A 457 -24.49 43.27 -2.24
N THR A 458 -23.50 44.16 -2.38
CA THR A 458 -22.46 44.35 -1.37
C THR A 458 -23.02 44.70 0.01
N GLU A 459 -24.08 45.51 0.09
CA GLU A 459 -24.70 45.89 1.36
C GLU A 459 -25.31 44.68 2.08
N ASN A 460 -26.04 43.84 1.34
CA ASN A 460 -26.62 42.61 1.84
C ASN A 460 -25.52 41.62 2.29
N LEU A 461 -24.45 41.47 1.49
CA LEU A 461 -23.32 40.61 1.83
C LEU A 461 -22.61 41.07 3.12
N VAL A 462 -22.45 42.39 3.31
CA VAL A 462 -21.91 42.97 4.55
C VAL A 462 -22.83 42.74 5.74
N GLN A 463 -24.15 42.84 5.57
CA GLN A 463 -25.12 42.55 6.64
C GLN A 463 -25.11 41.07 7.03
N GLN A 464 -25.12 40.17 6.05
CA GLN A 464 -25.00 38.73 6.26
C GLN A 464 -23.70 38.38 7.00
N PHE A 465 -22.57 38.94 6.55
CA PHE A 465 -21.29 38.76 7.23
C PHE A 465 -21.34 39.20 8.70
N LYS A 466 -21.91 40.38 9.00
CA LYS A 466 -22.03 40.87 10.38
C LYS A 466 -22.93 39.97 11.23
N SER A 467 -24.04 39.48 10.69
CA SER A 467 -24.93 38.55 11.41
C SER A 467 -24.19 37.27 11.78
N LEU A 468 -23.51 36.65 10.81
CA LEU A 468 -22.79 35.40 11.02
C LEU A 468 -21.62 35.56 12.01
N ILE A 469 -20.91 36.69 11.99
CA ILE A 469 -19.87 36.97 12.99
C ILE A 469 -20.47 37.10 14.40
N LEU A 470 -21.62 37.76 14.54
CA LEU A 470 -22.29 37.91 15.83
C LEU A 470 -22.85 36.58 16.36
N GLU A 471 -23.36 35.73 15.48
CA GLU A 471 -23.80 34.38 15.82
C GLU A 471 -22.63 33.49 16.26
N THR A 472 -21.48 33.61 15.58
CA THR A 472 -20.30 32.76 15.84
C THR A 472 -19.51 33.20 17.08
N TYR A 473 -19.34 34.51 17.30
CA TYR A 473 -18.47 35.06 18.36
C TYR A 473 -19.25 35.79 19.49
N GLY A 474 -20.58 35.80 19.40
CA GLY A 474 -21.46 36.41 20.39
C GLY A 474 -21.41 37.95 20.44
N SER A 475 -22.09 38.51 21.43
CA SER A 475 -22.24 39.98 21.62
C SER A 475 -20.91 40.72 21.85
N SER A 476 -19.83 40.01 22.20
CA SER A 476 -18.49 40.59 22.38
C SER A 476 -17.88 41.13 21.08
N ALA A 477 -18.32 40.64 19.92
CA ALA A 477 -17.85 41.06 18.59
C ALA A 477 -18.50 42.37 18.07
N LYS A 478 -19.38 43.01 18.86
CA LYS A 478 -20.06 44.27 18.46
C LYS A 478 -19.14 45.49 18.38
N SER A 479 -18.05 45.51 19.16
CA SER A 479 -17.11 46.64 19.21
C SER A 479 -15.97 46.53 18.18
N ARG A 480 -15.49 45.32 17.93
CA ARG A 480 -14.47 45.00 16.92
C ARG A 480 -14.73 43.60 16.38
N PHE A 481 -15.05 43.48 15.08
CA PHE A 481 -15.26 42.19 14.45
C PHE A 481 -13.93 41.42 14.40
N PRO A 482 -13.85 40.20 14.96
CA PRO A 482 -12.64 39.38 14.86
C PRO A 482 -12.40 38.97 13.40
N LEU A 483 -11.13 38.72 13.05
CA LEU A 483 -10.81 38.16 11.75
C LEU A 483 -11.15 36.66 11.78
N PRO A 484 -12.04 36.15 10.91
CA PRO A 484 -12.37 34.73 10.88
C PRO A 484 -11.14 33.87 10.58
N PRO A 485 -10.95 32.74 11.30
CA PRO A 485 -9.90 31.79 10.98
C PRO A 485 -10.12 31.26 9.56
N THR A 486 -9.02 30.95 8.87
CA THR A 486 -9.09 30.31 7.56
C THR A 486 -9.16 28.81 7.76
N SER A 487 -10.36 28.24 7.65
CA SER A 487 -10.63 26.81 7.88
C SER A 487 -10.10 25.90 6.77
N GLY A 488 -9.85 26.47 5.57
CA GLY A 488 -9.52 25.70 4.37
C GLY A 488 -10.69 24.91 3.79
N GLN A 489 -11.91 25.09 4.33
CA GLN A 489 -13.15 24.51 3.83
C GLN A 489 -14.11 25.65 3.49
N TRP A 490 -14.58 25.68 2.25
CA TRP A 490 -15.48 26.74 1.79
C TRP A 490 -16.93 26.38 2.05
N ASN A 491 -17.72 27.32 2.58
CA ASN A 491 -19.15 27.16 2.79
C ASN A 491 -19.85 28.52 2.66
N PRO A 492 -20.99 28.63 1.96
CA PRO A 492 -21.70 29.89 1.79
C PRO A 492 -22.17 30.56 3.09
N THR A 493 -22.30 29.82 4.20
CA THR A 493 -22.68 30.38 5.52
C THR A 493 -21.49 30.57 6.46
N GLU A 494 -20.26 30.37 5.98
CA GLU A 494 -19.06 30.55 6.78
C GLU A 494 -18.54 32.00 6.69
N PRO A 495 -18.25 32.67 7.81
CA PRO A 495 -17.75 34.04 7.80
C PRO A 495 -16.46 34.26 6.97
N ASN A 496 -15.53 33.30 6.94
CA ASN A 496 -14.29 33.44 6.16
C ASN A 496 -14.57 33.46 4.64
N THR A 497 -15.52 32.63 4.18
CA THR A 497 -15.95 32.61 2.79
C THR A 497 -16.56 33.95 2.37
N LEU A 498 -17.51 34.52 3.14
CA LEU A 498 -18.07 35.84 2.84
C LEU A 498 -17.01 36.96 2.87
N LEU A 499 -16.08 36.90 3.84
CA LEU A 499 -14.98 37.85 3.91
C LEU A 499 -14.12 37.82 2.64
N ARG A 500 -13.83 36.63 2.12
CA ARG A 500 -13.08 36.45 0.87
C ARG A 500 -13.83 37.01 -0.32
N VAL A 501 -15.13 36.73 -0.47
CA VAL A 501 -15.96 37.35 -1.53
C VAL A 501 -15.89 38.88 -1.46
N LEU A 502 -16.01 39.46 -0.27
CA LEU A 502 -15.87 40.91 -0.07
C LEU A 502 -14.46 41.43 -0.43
N CYS A 503 -13.40 40.66 -0.16
CA CYS A 503 -12.01 41.03 -0.49
C CYS A 503 -11.80 41.19 -1.99
N TYR A 504 -12.37 40.29 -2.79
CA TYR A 504 -12.28 40.32 -4.25
C TYR A 504 -13.39 41.16 -4.92
N ARG A 505 -14.38 41.66 -4.17
CA ARG A 505 -15.43 42.51 -4.71
C ARG A 505 -14.87 43.86 -5.17
N SER A 506 -15.00 44.15 -6.47
CA SER A 506 -14.63 45.43 -7.07
C SER A 506 -15.69 46.51 -6.82
N ASP A 507 -15.92 46.83 -5.55
CA ASP A 507 -16.94 47.80 -5.14
C ASP A 507 -16.44 48.77 -4.05
N VAL A 508 -16.94 50.00 -4.08
CA VAL A 508 -16.55 51.07 -3.13
C VAL A 508 -16.99 50.74 -1.71
N THR A 509 -18.18 50.18 -1.54
CA THR A 509 -18.76 49.83 -0.23
C THR A 509 -17.97 48.69 0.41
N ALA A 510 -17.63 47.65 -0.35
CA ALA A 510 -16.78 46.55 0.11
C ALA A 510 -15.39 47.05 0.54
N CYS A 511 -14.75 47.85 -0.31
CA CYS A 511 -13.43 48.41 -0.04
C CYS A 511 -13.41 49.33 1.21
N LYS A 512 -14.44 50.17 1.41
CA LYS A 512 -14.58 51.02 2.61
C LYS A 512 -14.81 50.17 3.86
N PHE A 513 -15.66 49.16 3.78
CA PHE A 513 -15.95 48.24 4.88
C PHE A 513 -14.68 47.51 5.34
N LEU A 514 -13.94 46.88 4.42
CA LEU A 514 -12.72 46.13 4.76
C LEU A 514 -11.62 47.02 5.34
N LYS A 515 -11.46 48.25 4.84
CA LYS A 515 -10.53 49.22 5.41
C LYS A 515 -10.93 49.59 6.84
N LYS A 516 -12.22 49.90 7.08
CA LYS A 516 -12.69 50.34 8.40
C LYS A 516 -12.64 49.22 9.44
N THR A 517 -12.95 47.99 9.05
CA THR A 517 -13.09 46.86 9.98
C THR A 517 -11.76 46.18 10.29
N TYR A 518 -10.90 46.00 9.30
CA TYR A 518 -9.70 45.16 9.41
C TYR A 518 -8.40 45.85 8.97
N ASP A 519 -8.48 47.09 8.47
CA ASP A 519 -7.35 47.84 7.89
C ASP A 519 -6.56 47.07 6.81
N LEU A 520 -7.28 46.28 6.00
CA LEU A 520 -6.63 45.48 4.94
C LEU A 520 -5.95 46.39 3.89
N PRO A 521 -4.75 46.03 3.41
CA PRO A 521 -4.05 46.80 2.40
C PRO A 521 -4.65 46.60 1.00
N LYS A 522 -4.43 47.58 0.10
CA LYS A 522 -4.86 47.53 -1.31
C LYS A 522 -3.93 46.70 -2.20
N LYS A 523 -2.68 46.57 -1.78
CA LYS A 523 -1.60 45.81 -2.44
C LYS A 523 -0.75 45.17 -1.36
N LEU A 524 -0.15 44.04 -1.70
CA LEU A 524 0.93 43.43 -0.94
C LEU A 524 2.20 44.29 -0.96
#